data_AF-A0A6M0LNJ4-F1
#
_entry.id   AF-A0A6M0LNJ4-F1
#
_cell.length_a   1.000
_cell.length_b   1.000
_cell.length_c   1.000
_cell.angle_alpha   90.00
_cell.angle_beta   90.00
_cell.angle_gamma   90.00
#
_symmetry.space_group_name_H-M   'P 1'
#
loop_
_entity.id
_entity.type
_entity.pdbx_description
1 polymer ?
#
loop_
_entity_poly.entity_id
_entity_poly.type
_entity_poly.pdbx_seq_one_letter_code
_entity_poly.pdbx_strand_id
1 'polypeptide(L)'
;MHTTDHIETEVRKTLALLDTLPELESHHLFRARLFERIEHEAAGPYHERHSTAGGLKLALMVFLFVINIGSVFVLMQSNTSEQMLSKQEVIQSLTNEYNSPALSYYFDNDSVEEKNE
;
A
#
# COMPACT_ATOMS: atom_id res chain seq x y z
N MET A 1 -0.71 -26.43 77.33
CA MET A 1 -0.30 -27.49 76.38
C MET A 1 -1.49 -28.00 75.56
N HIS A 2 -2.62 -28.37 76.17
CA HIS A 2 -3.77 -28.92 75.45
C HIS A 2 -4.43 -28.01 74.38
N THR A 3 -4.41 -26.69 74.57
CA THR A 3 -5.04 -25.72 73.66
C THR A 3 -4.23 -25.53 72.38
N THR A 4 -2.90 -25.62 72.47
CA THR A 4 -1.98 -25.46 71.33
C THR A 4 -2.10 -26.63 70.37
N ASP A 5 -2.15 -27.85 70.92
CA ASP A 5 -2.31 -29.08 70.14
C ASP A 5 -3.66 -29.11 69.40
N HIS A 6 -4.72 -28.56 70.03
CA HIS A 6 -6.03 -28.45 69.40
C HIS A 6 -6.01 -27.47 68.22
N ILE A 7 -5.36 -26.30 68.38
CA ILE A 7 -5.21 -25.31 67.31
C ILE A 7 -4.40 -25.89 66.14
N GLU A 8 -3.28 -26.56 66.41
CA GLU A 8 -2.46 -27.19 65.37
C GLU A 8 -3.23 -28.28 64.61
N THR A 9 -4.09 -29.03 65.31
CA THR A 9 -4.91 -30.06 64.70
C THR A 9 -5.97 -29.47 63.78
N GLU A 10 -6.66 -28.40 64.20
CA GLU A 10 -7.65 -27.70 63.37
C GLU A 10 -7.01 -26.97 62.18
N VAL A 11 -5.82 -26.40 62.35
CA VAL A 11 -5.03 -25.82 61.26
C VAL A 11 -4.65 -26.88 60.23
N ARG A 12 -4.14 -28.04 60.68
CA ARG A 12 -3.78 -29.15 59.79
C ARG A 12 -5.00 -29.70 59.05
N LYS A 13 -6.14 -29.80 59.72
CA LYS A 13 -7.40 -30.23 59.12
C LYS A 13 -7.88 -29.25 58.05
N THR A 14 -7.75 -27.96 58.31
CA THR A 14 -8.14 -26.90 57.36
C THR A 14 -7.24 -26.90 56.12
N LEU A 15 -5.92 -27.05 56.31
CA LEU A 15 -4.97 -27.16 55.20
C LEU A 15 -5.22 -28.41 54.36
N ALA A 16 -5.50 -29.55 54.98
CA ALA A 16 -5.84 -30.78 54.26
C ALA A 16 -7.14 -30.64 53.42
N LEU A 17 -8.10 -29.82 53.87
CA LEU A 17 -9.29 -29.52 53.09
C LEU A 17 -9.00 -28.60 51.89
N LEU A 18 -8.06 -27.67 52.01
CA LEU A 18 -7.62 -26.82 50.89
C LEU A 18 -6.84 -27.63 49.85
N ASP A 19 -6.02 -28.58 50.28
CA ASP A 19 -5.25 -29.48 49.41
C ASP A 19 -6.12 -30.47 48.62
N THR A 20 -7.38 -30.67 49.04
CA THR A 20 -8.35 -31.55 48.37
C THR A 20 -9.36 -30.78 47.51
N LEU A 21 -9.22 -29.46 47.39
CA LEU A 21 -10.05 -28.69 46.49
C LEU A 21 -9.75 -29.07 45.03
N PRO A 22 -10.80 -29.22 44.19
CA PRO A 22 -10.61 -29.51 42.78
C PRO A 22 -9.87 -28.35 42.11
N GLU A 23 -8.99 -28.67 41.17
CA GLU A 23 -8.33 -27.67 40.34
C GLU A 23 -9.40 -26.81 39.66
N LEU A 24 -9.28 -25.49 39.85
CA LEU A 24 -10.23 -24.55 39.29
C LEU A 24 -9.95 -24.40 37.79
N GLU A 25 -10.56 -25.26 36.98
CA GLU A 25 -10.48 -25.13 35.54
C GLU A 25 -11.16 -23.82 35.11
N SER A 26 -10.40 -22.95 34.45
CA SER A 26 -10.97 -21.74 33.87
C SER A 26 -11.96 -22.13 32.77
N HIS A 27 -13.21 -21.71 32.90
CA HIS A 27 -14.23 -21.96 31.88
C HIS A 27 -13.74 -21.39 30.53
N HIS A 28 -13.89 -22.14 29.43
CA HIS A 28 -13.40 -21.70 28.10
C HIS A 28 -13.95 -20.31 27.70
N LEU A 29 -15.20 -20.00 28.05
CA LEU A 29 -15.80 -18.67 27.85
C LEU A 29 -15.30 -17.59 28.81
N PHE A 30 -14.70 -17.94 29.95
CA PHE A 30 -14.15 -16.96 30.88
C PHE A 30 -13.04 -16.16 30.21
N ARG A 31 -12.13 -16.87 29.51
CA ARG A 31 -11.05 -16.23 28.76
C ARG A 31 -11.60 -15.33 27.64
N ALA A 32 -12.56 -15.82 26.86
CA ALA A 32 -13.18 -15.04 25.78
C ALA A 32 -13.83 -13.75 26.31
N ARG A 33 -14.65 -13.85 27.36
CA ARG A 33 -15.31 -12.70 28.00
C ARG A 33 -14.32 -11.75 28.68
N LEU A 34 -13.23 -12.27 29.23
CA LEU A 34 -12.16 -11.45 29.82
C LEU A 34 -11.47 -10.62 28.73
N PHE A 35 -11.11 -11.24 27.60
CA PHE A 35 -10.50 -10.52 26.48
C PHE A 35 -11.45 -9.51 25.84
N GLU A 36 -12.72 -9.86 25.66
CA GLU A 36 -13.76 -8.95 25.17
C GLU A 36 -13.91 -7.73 26.09
N ARG A 37 -13.93 -7.95 27.40
CA ARG A 37 -14.02 -6.87 28.39
C ARG A 37 -12.76 -5.99 28.40
N ILE A 38 -11.57 -6.59 28.33
CA ILE A 38 -10.31 -5.85 28.25
C ILE A 38 -10.26 -5.01 26.98
N GLU A 39 -10.69 -5.56 25.85
CA GLU A 39 -10.77 -4.83 24.59
C GLU A 39 -11.75 -3.66 24.67
N HIS A 40 -12.94 -3.89 25.23
CA HIS A 40 -13.94 -2.82 25.41
C HIS A 40 -13.50 -1.73 26.40
N GLU A 41 -12.76 -2.08 27.46
CA GLU A 41 -12.23 -1.12 28.44
C GLU A 41 -10.95 -0.40 27.93
N ALA A 42 -10.11 -1.09 27.14
CA ALA A 42 -8.91 -0.52 26.52
C ALA A 42 -9.24 0.31 25.27
N ALA A 43 -10.32 -0.03 24.56
CA ALA A 43 -10.91 0.75 23.47
C ALA A 43 -11.79 1.89 24.01
N GLY A 44 -11.30 2.61 25.02
CA GLY A 44 -11.84 3.91 25.38
C GLY A 44 -11.96 4.83 24.14
N PRO A 45 -12.69 5.95 24.23
CA PRO A 45 -13.15 6.79 23.11
C PRO A 45 -12.05 7.38 22.20
N TYR A 46 -10.79 7.05 22.44
CA TYR A 46 -9.61 7.44 21.66
C TYR A 46 -9.17 6.40 20.63
N HIS A 47 -9.82 5.23 20.54
CA HIS A 47 -9.49 4.20 19.53
C HIS A 47 -10.12 4.42 18.16
N GLU A 48 -10.91 5.49 17.96
CA GLU A 48 -11.10 6.07 16.63
C GLU A 48 -9.85 6.87 16.24
N ARG A 49 -8.69 6.21 16.19
CA ARG A 49 -7.64 6.67 15.27
C ARG A 49 -8.18 6.39 13.88
N HIS A 50 -8.94 7.34 13.34
CA HIS A 50 -9.17 7.43 11.91
C HIS A 50 -7.83 7.18 11.23
N SER A 51 -7.73 6.01 10.61
CA SER A 51 -6.54 5.57 9.91
C SER A 51 -6.34 6.55 8.76
N THR A 52 -5.50 7.55 8.97
CA THR A 52 -5.06 8.49 7.93
C THR A 52 -4.49 7.73 6.72
N ALA A 53 -3.93 6.54 6.97
CA ALA A 53 -3.50 5.60 5.94
C ALA A 53 -4.66 5.05 5.08
N GLY A 54 -5.87 4.89 5.64
CA GLY A 54 -7.08 4.54 4.90
C GLY A 54 -7.52 5.66 3.95
N GLY A 55 -7.48 6.91 4.43
CA GLY A 55 -7.79 8.09 3.62
C GLY A 55 -6.82 8.28 2.45
N LEU A 56 -5.52 8.07 2.68
CA LEU A 56 -4.50 8.17 1.64
C LEU A 56 -4.67 7.09 0.55
N LYS A 57 -4.96 5.85 0.95
CA LYS A 57 -5.23 4.75 -0.01
C LYS A 57 -6.46 5.04 -0.86
N LEU A 58 -7.53 5.56 -0.26
CA LEU A 58 -8.74 5.93 -0.97
C LEU A 58 -8.49 7.10 -1.92
N ALA A 59 -7.78 8.14 -1.48
CA ALA A 59 -7.41 9.28 -2.31
C ALA A 59 -6.57 8.86 -3.51
N LEU A 60 -5.59 7.96 -3.31
CA LEU A 60 -4.78 7.41 -4.39
C LEU A 60 -5.62 6.57 -5.37
N MET A 61 -6.55 5.76 -4.87
CA MET A 61 -7.45 4.95 -5.69
C MET A 61 -8.37 5.83 -6.56
N VAL A 62 -8.95 6.88 -5.97
CA VAL A 62 -9.79 7.85 -6.70
C VAL A 62 -8.97 8.61 -7.73
N PHE A 63 -7.75 9.05 -7.37
CA PHE A 63 -6.86 9.74 -8.29
C PHE A 63 -6.49 8.89 -9.51
N LEU A 64 -6.12 7.62 -9.30
CA LEU A 64 -5.82 6.69 -10.38
C LEU A 64 -7.04 6.42 -11.27
N PHE A 65 -8.23 6.35 -10.69
CA PHE A 65 -9.49 6.20 -11.43
C PHE A 65 -9.77 7.40 -12.34
N VAL A 66 -9.59 8.62 -11.82
CA VAL A 66 -9.75 9.86 -12.60
C VAL A 66 -8.73 9.95 -13.74
N ILE A 67 -7.46 9.59 -13.50
CA ILE A 67 -6.44 9.56 -14.56
C ILE A 67 -6.83 8.55 -15.64
N ASN A 68 -7.26 7.35 -15.26
CA ASN A 68 -7.57 6.29 -16.21
C ASN A 68 -8.74 6.70 -17.12
N ILE A 69 -9.83 7.22 -16.56
CA ILE A 69 -11.00 7.67 -17.33
C ILE A 69 -10.70 8.97 -18.10
N GLY A 70 -10.03 9.92 -17.46
CA GLY A 70 -9.65 11.20 -18.07
C GLY A 70 -8.73 11.01 -19.28
N SER A 71 -7.82 10.02 -19.23
CA SER A 71 -6.94 9.71 -20.37
C SER A 71 -7.72 9.30 -21.63
N VAL A 72 -8.79 8.51 -21.47
CA VAL A 72 -9.66 8.11 -22.59
C VAL A 72 -10.40 9.32 -23.16
N PHE A 73 -10.84 10.24 -22.29
CA PHE A 73 -11.53 11.45 -22.72
C PHE A 73 -10.60 12.42 -23.48
N VAL A 74 -9.36 12.59 -23.01
CA VAL A 74 -8.32 13.37 -23.70
C VAL A 74 -7.98 12.75 -25.06
N LEU A 75 -7.85 11.43 -25.14
CA LEU A 75 -7.60 10.73 -26.40
C LEU A 75 -8.78 10.87 -27.38
N MET A 76 -10.02 10.76 -26.91
CA MET A 76 -11.20 10.98 -27.75
C MET A 76 -11.33 12.43 -28.21
N GLN A 77 -11.00 13.41 -27.37
CA GLN A 77 -11.04 14.83 -27.74
C GLN A 77 -9.93 15.19 -28.73
N SER A 78 -8.74 14.58 -28.62
CA SER A 78 -7.67 14.77 -29.60
C SER A 78 -8.00 14.21 -30.98
N ASN A 79 -8.84 13.17 -31.06
CA ASN A 79 -9.29 12.59 -32.33
C ASN A 79 -10.40 13.39 -33.03
N THR A 80 -11.03 14.36 -32.37
CA THR A 80 -12.05 15.23 -32.98
C THR A 80 -11.51 16.56 -33.49
N SER A 81 -10.29 16.97 -33.10
CA SER A 81 -9.72 18.27 -33.49
C SER A 81 -8.44 18.22 -34.32
N GLU A 82 -7.74 17.10 -34.45
CA GLU A 82 -6.56 17.04 -35.31
C GLU A 82 -6.62 15.86 -36.29
N GLN A 83 -6.92 16.22 -37.54
CA GLN A 83 -6.30 15.70 -38.74
C GLN A 83 -5.07 14.85 -38.38
N MET A 84 -5.14 13.54 -38.64
CA MET A 84 -3.98 12.65 -38.54
C MET A 84 -2.86 13.27 -39.37
N LEU A 85 -1.96 14.03 -38.75
CA LEU A 85 -0.71 14.43 -39.34
C LEU A 85 0.03 13.12 -39.58
N SER A 86 -0.05 12.70 -40.84
CA SER A 86 0.45 11.42 -41.29
C SER A 86 1.90 11.35 -40.85
N LYS A 87 2.30 10.24 -40.22
CA LYS A 87 3.71 10.05 -39.85
C LYS A 87 4.63 10.25 -41.07
N GLN A 88 4.13 10.01 -42.28
CA GLN A 88 4.81 10.37 -43.53
C GLN A 88 5.11 11.87 -43.66
N GLU A 89 4.22 12.77 -43.25
CA GLU A 89 4.38 14.21 -43.40
C GLU A 89 5.45 14.77 -42.45
N VAL A 90 5.53 14.21 -41.22
CA VAL A 90 6.61 14.52 -40.26
C VAL A 90 7.95 13.96 -40.74
N ILE A 91 7.98 12.76 -41.30
CA ILE A 91 9.20 12.18 -41.86
C ILE A 91 9.66 12.97 -43.10
N GLN A 92 8.71 13.44 -43.91
CA GLN A 92 8.99 14.21 -45.11
C GLN A 92 9.48 15.62 -44.80
N SER A 93 8.95 16.27 -43.75
CA SER A 93 9.45 17.57 -43.28
C SER A 93 10.88 17.47 -42.76
N LEU A 94 11.19 16.44 -41.96
CA LEU A 94 12.55 16.17 -41.49
C LEU A 94 13.50 15.89 -42.66
N THR A 95 13.09 15.05 -43.62
CA THR A 95 13.92 14.72 -44.80
C THR A 95 14.20 15.96 -45.66
N ASN A 96 13.23 16.87 -45.81
CA ASN A 96 13.42 18.12 -46.55
C ASN A 96 14.40 19.08 -45.87
N GLU A 97 14.45 19.09 -44.54
CA GLU A 97 15.32 19.97 -43.76
C GLU A 97 16.79 19.52 -43.84
N TYR A 98 17.04 18.20 -43.88
CA TYR A 98 18.37 17.62 -44.11
C TYR A 98 18.82 17.65 -45.58
N ASN A 99 17.89 17.73 -46.53
CA ASN A 99 18.16 17.94 -47.96
C ASN A 99 18.08 19.42 -48.38
N SER A 100 18.24 20.35 -47.44
CA SER A 100 18.16 21.77 -47.75
C SER A 100 19.29 22.20 -48.72
N PRO A 101 19.03 23.12 -49.66
CA PRO A 101 20.06 23.68 -50.54
C PRO A 101 21.23 24.36 -49.81
N ALA A 102 21.09 24.64 -48.51
CA ALA A 102 22.15 25.18 -47.67
C ALA A 102 23.19 24.11 -47.27
N LEU A 103 22.81 22.83 -47.26
CA LEU A 103 23.68 21.70 -46.90
C LEU A 103 24.29 21.01 -48.12
N SER A 104 23.87 21.32 -49.34
CA SER A 104 24.38 20.68 -50.57
C SER A 104 25.88 20.87 -50.80
N TYR A 105 26.48 21.95 -50.28
CA TYR A 105 27.93 22.20 -50.39
C TYR A 105 28.80 21.22 -49.58
N TYR A 106 28.22 20.49 -48.63
CA TYR A 106 28.96 19.52 -47.82
C TYR A 106 28.92 18.10 -48.41
N PHE A 107 27.94 17.79 -49.25
CA PHE A 107 27.81 16.46 -49.88
C PHE A 107 28.71 16.29 -51.11
N ASP A 108 29.10 17.37 -51.80
CA ASP A 108 29.95 17.31 -53.01
C ASP A 108 31.44 17.02 -52.71
N ASN A 109 31.85 16.99 -51.44
CA ASN A 109 33.25 16.79 -51.07
C ASN A 109 33.62 15.35 -50.69
N ASP A 110 32.66 14.43 -50.54
CA ASP A 110 32.95 13.02 -50.22
C ASP A 110 33.48 12.23 -51.42
N SER A 111 33.47 12.78 -52.64
CA SER A 111 33.98 12.11 -53.84
C SER A 111 35.36 12.61 -54.33
N VAL A 112 36.05 13.49 -53.60
CA VAL A 112 37.31 14.11 -54.06
C VAL A 112 38.56 13.63 -53.28
N GLU A 113 38.46 12.51 -52.58
CA GLU A 113 39.62 11.90 -51.89
C GLU A 113 39.97 10.50 -52.42
N GLU A 114 39.93 10.29 -53.74
CA GLU A 114 40.61 9.17 -54.40
C GLU A 114 41.12 9.55 -55.79
N LYS A 115 42.28 10.22 -55.85
CA LYS A 115 43.38 9.96 -56.80
C LYS A 115 44.39 11.10 -56.80
N ASN A 116 45.51 10.88 -56.10
CA ASN A 116 46.79 11.43 -56.50
C ASN A 116 47.76 10.24 -56.63
N GLU A 117 48.07 9.85 -57.87
CA GLU A 117 49.35 9.26 -58.29
C GLU A 117 49.91 10.12 -59.41
#